data_AF-A0A072U4H8-F1
#
_entry.id   AF-A0A072U4H8-F1
#
_cell.length_a   1.000
_cell.length_b   1.000
_cell.length_c   1.000
_cell.angle_alpha   90.00
_cell.angle_beta   90.00
_cell.angle_gamma   90.00
#
_symmetry.space_group_name_H-M   'P 1'
#
loop_
_entity.id
_entity.type
_entity.pdbx_description
1 polymer ?
#
loop_
_entity_poly.entity_id
_entity_poly.type
_entity_poly.pdbx_seq_one_letter_code
_entity_poly.pdbx_strand_id
1 'polypeptide(L)' 'MRSSSSSGGFEFQMPLHYPRYTQADYEIMPEWRLDCLLKQYGLPIIADLQQRRIFAMGAFLWPHSS' A
#
# COMPACT_ATOMS: atom_id res chain seq x y z
N MET A 1 -41.46 3.07 -16.46
CA MET A 1 -40.40 4.12 -16.55
C MET A 1 -39.34 3.82 -15.49
N ARG A 2 -38.07 4.08 -15.83
CA ARG A 2 -36.83 3.75 -15.09
C ARG A 2 -36.81 4.25 -13.64
N SER A 3 -36.15 3.49 -12.76
CA SER A 3 -34.85 3.91 -12.24
C SER A 3 -34.15 2.79 -11.47
N SER A 4 -33.06 2.33 -12.06
CA SER A 4 -32.02 1.56 -11.42
C SER A 4 -31.25 2.51 -10.50
N SER A 5 -31.20 2.22 -9.20
CA SER A 5 -30.25 2.85 -8.28
C SER A 5 -29.29 1.78 -7.82
N SER A 6 -28.27 1.52 -8.63
CA SER A 6 -27.11 0.75 -8.18
C SER A 6 -26.30 1.67 -7.27
N SER A 7 -26.62 1.68 -5.99
CA SER A 7 -25.74 2.28 -4.97
C SER A 7 -24.52 1.39 -4.84
N GLY A 8 -23.51 1.63 -5.68
CA GLY A 8 -22.17 1.08 -5.53
C GLY A 8 -21.54 1.66 -4.26
N GLY A 9 -21.83 1.05 -3.13
CA GLY A 9 -21.07 1.25 -1.91
C GLY A 9 -19.67 0.75 -2.18
N PHE A 10 -18.72 1.66 -2.40
CA PHE A 10 -17.31 1.34 -2.29
C PHE A 10 -17.07 1.09 -0.80
N GLU A 11 -17.27 -0.15 -0.37
CA GLU A 11 -16.84 -0.61 0.93
C GLU A 11 -15.33 -0.42 0.98
N PHE A 12 -14.89 0.68 1.61
CA PHE A 12 -13.50 0.84 1.99
C PHE A 12 -13.24 -0.20 3.08
N GLN A 13 -13.02 -1.44 2.66
CA GLN A 13 -12.60 -2.51 3.53
C GLN A 13 -11.25 -2.08 4.08
N MET A 14 -11.20 -1.71 5.37
CA MET A 14 -9.92 -1.57 6.05
C MET A 14 -9.18 -2.89 5.87
N PRO A 15 -8.05 -2.92 5.14
CA PRO A 15 -7.28 -4.14 5.04
C PRO A 15 -6.69 -4.40 6.42
N LEU A 16 -7.31 -5.34 7.16
CA LEU A 16 -6.79 -5.85 8.44
C LEU A 16 -5.43 -6.55 8.27
N HIS A 17 -4.97 -6.75 7.04
CA HIS A 17 -3.70 -7.38 6.71
C HIS A 17 -2.62 -6.35 6.45
N TYR A 18 -1.76 -6.15 7.45
CA TYR A 18 -0.50 -5.47 7.24
C TYR A 18 0.43 -6.29 6.35
N PRO A 19 1.15 -5.68 5.40
CA PRO A 19 2.13 -6.38 4.60
C PRO A 19 3.24 -6.94 5.48
N ARG A 20 3.32 -8.26 5.59
CA ARG A 20 4.42 -8.98 6.26
C ARG A 20 5.53 -9.28 5.26
N TYR A 21 5.94 -8.26 4.50
CA TYR A 21 7.10 -8.36 3.61
C TYR A 21 8.37 -8.17 4.42
N THR A 22 9.44 -8.88 4.03
CA THR A 22 10.78 -8.68 4.62
C THR A 22 11.52 -7.56 3.90
N GLN A 23 12.68 -7.17 4.43
CA GLN A 23 13.56 -6.19 3.78
C GLN A 23 13.90 -6.62 2.34
N ALA A 24 14.27 -7.89 2.15
CA ALA A 24 14.61 -8.44 0.85
C ALA A 24 13.42 -8.39 -0.13
N ASP A 25 12.20 -8.64 0.36
CA ASP A 25 10.99 -8.52 -0.46
C ASP A 25 10.82 -7.12 -1.02
N TYR A 26 11.04 -6.07 -0.21
CA TYR A 26 10.96 -4.68 -0.69
C TYR A 26 12.05 -4.31 -1.69
N GLU A 27 13.26 -4.86 -1.54
CA GLU A 27 14.37 -4.64 -2.46
C GLU A 27 14.09 -5.23 -3.86
N ILE A 28 13.46 -6.41 -3.92
CA ILE A 28 13.05 -7.04 -5.19
C ILE A 28 11.66 -6.57 -5.63
N MET A 29 10.93 -5.84 -4.78
CA MET A 29 9.55 -5.44 -5.06
C MET A 29 9.52 -4.51 -6.28
N PRO A 30 8.67 -4.82 -7.28
CA PRO A 30 8.53 -3.97 -8.44
C PRO A 30 7.73 -2.70 -8.11
N GLU A 31 7.93 -1.66 -8.92
CA GLU A 31 7.33 -0.34 -8.71
C GLU A 31 5.81 -0.40 -8.52
N TRP A 32 5.13 -1.15 -9.39
CA TRP A 32 3.67 -1.25 -9.39
C TRP A 32 3.13 -1.85 -8.09
N ARG A 33 3.89 -2.75 -7.44
CA ARG A 33 3.53 -3.31 -6.12
C ARG A 33 3.66 -2.26 -5.05
N LEU A 34 4.78 -1.53 -5.02
CA LEU A 34 5.01 -0.43 -4.08
C LEU A 34 3.95 0.67 -4.24
N ASP A 35 3.64 1.06 -5.48
CA ASP A 35 2.63 2.07 -5.79
C ASP A 35 1.25 1.65 -5.28
N CYS A 36 0.84 0.42 -5.58
CA CYS A 36 -0.43 -0.14 -5.12
C CYS A 36 -0.47 -0.26 -3.59
N LEU A 37 0.64 -0.65 -2.96
CA LEU A 37 0.77 -0.74 -1.51
C LEU A 37 0.61 0.65 -0.87
N LEU A 38 1.42 1.62 -1.28
CA LEU A 38 1.37 2.98 -0.75
C LEU A 38 -0.03 3.61 -0.95
N LYS A 39 -0.65 3.44 -2.13
CA LYS A 39 -2.02 3.90 -2.39
C LYS A 39 -3.05 3.28 -1.45
N GLN A 40 -2.97 1.96 -1.22
CA GLN A 40 -3.88 1.27 -0.30
C GLN A 40 -3.79 1.81 1.13
N TYR A 41 -2.59 2.18 1.57
CA TYR A 41 -2.33 2.78 2.88
C TYR A 41 -2.46 4.30 2.92
N GLY A 42 -2.80 4.96 1.80
CA GLY A 42 -2.89 6.43 1.73
C GLY A 42 -1.56 7.15 1.88
N LEU A 43 -0.44 6.48 1.57
CA LEU A 43 0.92 7.01 1.66
C LEU A 43 1.33 7.76 0.37
N PRO A 44 2.21 8.77 0.47
CA PRO A 44 2.66 9.54 -0.69
C PRO A 44 3.46 8.66 -1.66
N ILE A 45 3.10 8.73 -2.94
CA ILE A 45 3.83 8.05 -4.02
C ILE A 45 5.05 8.89 -4.39
N ILE A 46 6.23 8.45 -3.93
CA ILE A 46 7.50 9.09 -4.26
C ILE A 46 7.84 8.81 -5.73
N ALA A 47 8.24 9.83 -6.49
CA ALA A 47 8.59 9.68 -7.90
C ALA A 47 9.76 8.70 -8.13
N ASP A 48 10.77 8.75 -7.27
CA ASP A 48 11.96 7.91 -7.36
C ASP A 48 11.76 6.53 -6.71
N LEU A 49 12.04 5.46 -7.44
CA LEU A 49 11.77 4.09 -7.02
C LEU A 49 12.63 3.67 -5.82
N GLN A 50 13.89 4.08 -5.78
CA GLN A 50 14.80 3.79 -4.66
C GLN A 50 14.30 4.45 -3.37
N GLN A 51 13.93 5.71 -3.44
CA GLN A 51 13.35 6.44 -2.31
C GLN A 51 12.01 5.83 -1.86
N ARG A 52 11.17 5.42 -2.82
CA ARG A 52 9.90 4.74 -2.54
C ARG A 52 10.10 3.47 -1.73
N ARG A 53 11.12 2.67 -2.06
CA ARG A 53 11.50 1.47 -1.30
C ARG A 53 11.92 1.82 0.13
N ILE A 54 12.87 2.74 0.28
CA ILE A 54 13.37 3.16 1.60
C ILE A 54 12.23 3.69 2.48
N PHE A 55 11.34 4.49 1.90
CA PHE A 55 10.17 5.02 2.61
C PHE A 55 9.19 3.92 3.01
N ALA A 56 8.82 3.03 2.09
CA ALA A 56 7.94 1.90 2.38
C ALA A 56 8.57 0.98 3.44
N MET A 57 9.84 0.64 3.30
CA MET A 57 10.60 -0.15 4.27
C MET A 57 10.59 0.52 5.64
N GLY A 58 10.83 1.82 5.74
CA GLY A 58 10.71 2.55 7.00
C GLY A 58 9.28 2.50 7.56
N ALA A 59 8.28 2.79 6.73
CA ALA A 59 6.87 2.85 7.14
C ALA A 59 6.31 1.49 7.56
N PHE A 60 6.74 0.40 6.90
CA PHE A 60 6.21 -0.96 7.10
C PHE A 60 7.11 -1.90 7.91
N LEU A 61 8.43 -1.76 7.82
CA LEU A 61 9.37 -2.55 8.61
C LEU A 61 9.74 -1.84 9.92
N TRP A 62 9.03 -0.78 10.32
CA TRP A 62 9.34 -0.02 11.53
C TRP A 62 9.54 -0.97 12.71
N PRO A 63 10.66 -0.86 13.45
CA PRO A 63 11.06 -1.87 14.42
C PRO A 63 10.00 -2.02 15.51
N HIS A 64 9.56 -3.26 15.74
CA HIS A 64 9.08 -3.64 17.06
C HIS A 64 10.27 -3.42 18.00
N SER A 65 10.18 -2.35 18.78
CA SER A 65 11.26 -1.87 19.62
C SER A 65 11.50 -2.87 20.75
N SER A 66 12.66 -3.55 20.67
CA SER A 66 13.34 -4.30 21.73
C SER A 66 12.74 -5.60 22.25
#